data_AF-A0A7R9QAD1-F1
#
_entry.id   AF-A0A7R9QAD1-F1
#
_cell.length_a   1.000
_cell.length_b   1.000
_cell.length_c   1.000
_cell.angle_alpha   90.00
_cell.angle_beta   90.00
_cell.angle_gamma   90.00
#
_symmetry.space_group_name_H-M   'P 1'
#
loop_
_entity.id
_entity.type
_entity.pdbx_description
1 polymer ?
#
loop_
_entity_poly.entity_id
_entity_poly.type
_entity_poly.pdbx_seq_one_letter_code
_entity_poly.pdbx_strand_id
1 'polypeptide(L)'
;TVGLTASLLKAFGLNFELNLVSEWAFQIDKLFHGRPSGIDNSICTFGGALLFRSGQIVEKLPKVQSLPVILVNTKVSRNTKALVEIARRKYDRFTAIVDNIWSAIDGISMHAWKLIQQNTDFQDFSTLFEMNQHLLNSLGVGHPAIDKIVECAQKYGLSAKLTGAGGGGSVIIYNTLKGNGI
;
A
#
# COMPACT_ATOMS: atom_id res chain seq x y z
N THR A 1 -16.79 -6.53 -1.88
CA THR A 1 -17.86 -6.27 -0.91
C THR A 1 -18.49 -4.91 -1.09
N VAL A 2 -17.72 -3.81 -1.11
CA VAL A 2 -18.23 -2.44 -1.35
C VAL A 2 -19.18 -2.31 -2.57
N GLY A 3 -18.75 -2.75 -3.76
CA GLY A 3 -19.60 -2.65 -4.97
C GLY A 3 -20.90 -3.45 -4.89
N LEU A 4 -20.89 -4.59 -4.19
CA LEU A 4 -22.08 -5.41 -3.95
C LEU A 4 -23.04 -4.68 -2.99
N THR A 5 -22.53 -4.20 -1.86
CA THR A 5 -23.31 -3.43 -0.88
C THR A 5 -23.96 -2.21 -1.52
N ALA A 6 -23.19 -1.43 -2.27
CA ALA A 6 -23.67 -0.26 -2.98
C ALA A 6 -24.81 -0.62 -3.95
N SER A 7 -24.62 -1.68 -4.75
CA SER A 7 -25.62 -2.13 -5.72
C SER A 7 -26.92 -2.59 -5.07
N LEU A 8 -26.85 -3.31 -3.94
CA LEU A 8 -28.03 -3.77 -3.21
C LEU A 8 -28.80 -2.62 -2.56
N LEU A 9 -28.11 -1.70 -1.87
CA LEU A 9 -28.77 -0.52 -1.27
C LEU A 9 -29.52 0.28 -2.33
N LYS A 10 -28.89 0.48 -3.50
CA LYS A 10 -29.51 1.15 -4.64
C LYS A 10 -30.72 0.37 -5.19
N ALA A 11 -30.60 -0.95 -5.36
CA ALA A 11 -31.67 -1.78 -5.92
C ALA A 11 -32.93 -1.81 -5.04
N PHE A 12 -32.78 -1.74 -3.71
CA PHE A 12 -33.88 -1.75 -2.76
C PHE A 12 -34.38 -0.34 -2.37
N GLY A 13 -33.87 0.72 -2.99
CA GLY A 13 -34.27 2.09 -2.67
C GLY A 13 -33.90 2.53 -1.24
N LEU A 14 -32.86 1.93 -0.66
CA LEU A 14 -32.36 2.26 0.67
C LEU A 14 -31.34 3.41 0.59
N ASN A 15 -31.01 3.99 1.75
CA ASN A 15 -30.02 5.08 1.82
C ASN A 15 -28.67 4.65 1.20
N PHE A 16 -28.12 5.49 0.32
CA PHE A 16 -26.87 5.28 -0.41
C PHE A 16 -25.71 6.13 0.15
N GLU A 17 -25.76 6.49 1.43
CA GLU A 17 -24.64 7.18 2.06
C GLU A 17 -23.37 6.30 2.12
N LEU A 18 -22.23 6.87 1.74
CA LEU A 18 -20.94 6.16 1.69
C LEU A 18 -20.55 5.57 3.05
N ASN A 19 -20.91 6.22 4.16
CA ASN A 19 -20.67 5.68 5.50
C ASN A 19 -21.40 4.34 5.71
N LEU A 20 -22.66 4.27 5.31
CA LEU A 20 -23.47 3.06 5.40
C LEU A 20 -22.92 1.96 4.48
N VAL A 21 -22.52 2.30 3.25
CA VAL A 21 -21.86 1.37 2.33
C VAL A 21 -20.60 0.78 2.95
N SER A 22 -19.73 1.62 3.52
CA SER A 22 -18.47 1.20 4.14
C SER A 22 -18.72 0.30 5.36
N GLU A 23 -19.70 0.65 6.20
CA GLU A 23 -20.04 -0.13 7.40
C GLU A 23 -20.55 -1.53 7.04
N TRP A 24 -21.50 -1.62 6.12
CA TRP A 24 -22.02 -2.92 5.68
C TRP A 24 -20.95 -3.74 4.94
N ALA A 25 -20.14 -3.12 4.08
CA ALA A 25 -19.02 -3.80 3.44
C ALA A 25 -18.04 -4.38 4.48
N PHE A 26 -17.75 -3.65 5.56
CA PHE A 26 -16.91 -4.13 6.64
C PHE A 26 -17.50 -5.32 7.39
N GLN A 27 -18.82 -5.35 7.63
CA GLN A 27 -19.47 -6.52 8.25
C GLN A 27 -19.39 -7.76 7.37
N ILE A 28 -19.54 -7.60 6.05
CA ILE A 28 -19.36 -8.69 5.08
C ILE A 28 -17.88 -9.16 5.09
N ASP A 29 -16.92 -8.24 5.08
CA ASP A 29 -15.50 -8.60 5.14
C ASP A 29 -15.17 -9.35 6.45
N LYS A 30 -15.78 -9.00 7.58
CA LYS A 30 -15.63 -9.74 8.85
C LYS A 30 -16.12 -11.17 8.73
N LEU A 31 -17.26 -11.38 8.06
CA LEU A 31 -17.84 -12.70 7.86
C LEU A 31 -16.90 -13.62 7.07
N PHE A 32 -16.24 -13.11 6.02
CA PHE A 32 -15.39 -13.92 5.15
C PHE A 32 -13.91 -13.99 5.58
N HIS A 33 -13.38 -12.91 6.16
CA HIS A 33 -11.95 -12.77 6.48
C HIS A 33 -11.64 -12.81 7.98
N GLY A 34 -12.67 -12.93 8.84
CA GLY A 34 -12.54 -13.03 10.30
C GLY A 34 -12.21 -11.69 10.96
N ARG A 35 -10.96 -11.21 10.80
CA ARG A 35 -10.47 -9.98 11.43
C ARG A 35 -9.90 -9.00 10.39
N PRO A 36 -10.74 -8.42 9.51
CA PRO A 36 -10.30 -7.40 8.56
C PRO A 36 -9.84 -6.13 9.29
N SER A 37 -8.89 -5.41 8.67
CA SER A 37 -8.32 -4.17 9.21
C SER A 37 -9.22 -2.94 9.02
N GLY A 38 -10.22 -3.02 8.15
CA GLY A 38 -11.06 -1.88 7.77
C GLY A 38 -10.45 -0.98 6.68
N ILE A 39 -9.22 -1.28 6.24
CA ILE A 39 -8.49 -0.48 5.24
C ILE A 39 -9.15 -0.61 3.87
N ASP A 40 -9.34 -1.85 3.41
CA ASP A 40 -9.78 -2.13 2.04
C ASP A 40 -11.18 -1.57 1.76
N ASN A 41 -12.16 -1.85 2.63
CA ASN A 41 -13.50 -1.29 2.48
C ASN A 41 -13.51 0.23 2.61
N SER A 42 -12.67 0.83 3.46
CA SER A 42 -12.58 2.29 3.59
C SER A 42 -12.05 2.92 2.30
N ILE A 43 -10.91 2.45 1.78
CA ILE A 43 -10.32 2.99 0.54
C ILE A 43 -11.26 2.76 -0.65
N CYS A 44 -11.86 1.57 -0.78
CA CYS A 44 -12.79 1.30 -1.87
C CYS A 44 -14.07 2.14 -1.81
N THR A 45 -14.47 2.63 -0.63
CA THR A 45 -15.70 3.43 -0.46
C THR A 45 -15.44 4.93 -0.60
N PHE A 46 -14.40 5.45 0.04
CA PHE A 46 -14.16 6.90 0.12
C PHE A 46 -13.10 7.38 -0.87
N GLY A 47 -12.29 6.49 -1.45
CA GLY A 47 -11.11 6.86 -2.20
C GLY A 47 -10.06 7.56 -1.34
N GLY A 48 -9.16 8.29 -1.99
CA GLY A 48 -8.14 9.08 -1.31
C GLY A 48 -7.03 8.25 -0.66
N ALA A 49 -6.53 8.71 0.48
CA ALA A 49 -5.48 8.06 1.26
C ALA A 49 -5.87 7.92 2.74
N LEU A 50 -5.23 6.98 3.45
CA LEU A 50 -5.41 6.81 4.88
C LEU A 50 -4.08 6.57 5.59
N LEU A 51 -4.03 6.98 6.85
CA LEU A 51 -2.95 6.64 7.77
C LEU A 51 -3.43 5.52 8.68
N PHE A 52 -2.78 4.37 8.62
CA PHE A 52 -3.07 3.22 9.48
C PHE A 52 -1.91 2.96 10.43
N ARG A 53 -2.20 2.90 11.73
CA ARG A 53 -1.19 2.67 12.77
C ARG A 53 -1.77 1.79 13.88
N SER A 54 -0.97 0.84 14.35
CA SER A 54 -1.30 0.00 15.52
C SER A 54 -2.68 -0.65 15.46
N GLY A 55 -3.12 -1.09 14.28
CA GLY A 55 -4.40 -1.77 14.10
C GLY A 55 -5.60 -0.84 13.87
N GLN A 56 -5.39 0.47 13.74
CA GLN A 56 -6.45 1.45 13.62
C GLN A 56 -6.18 2.44 12.47
N ILE A 57 -7.26 2.91 11.84
CA ILE A 57 -7.20 4.04 10.92
C ILE A 57 -7.14 5.31 11.78
N VAL A 58 -6.01 6.01 11.73
CA VAL A 58 -5.75 7.23 12.51
C VAL A 58 -6.32 8.45 11.83
N GLU A 59 -6.17 8.53 10.51
CA GLU A 59 -6.57 9.69 9.72
C GLU A 59 -6.98 9.25 8.31
N LYS A 60 -7.90 9.99 7.70
CA LYS A 60 -8.38 9.78 6.32
C LYS A 60 -8.31 11.09 5.55
N LEU A 61 -7.77 11.03 4.35
CA LEU A 61 -7.78 12.11 3.36
C LEU A 61 -8.62 11.66 2.17
N PRO A 62 -9.91 12.01 2.11
CA PRO A 62 -10.80 11.54 1.03
C PRO A 62 -10.41 12.09 -0.33
N LYS A 63 -9.66 13.19 -0.37
CA LYS A 63 -9.13 13.79 -1.60
C LYS A 63 -7.64 14.03 -1.44
N VAL A 64 -6.88 13.49 -2.39
CA VAL A 64 -5.43 13.68 -2.53
C VAL A 64 -5.12 13.99 -3.98
N GLN A 65 -4.01 14.68 -4.24
CA GLN A 65 -3.51 14.82 -5.60
C GLN A 65 -3.25 13.45 -6.23
N SER A 66 -3.59 13.31 -7.52
CA SER A 66 -3.36 12.07 -8.25
C SER A 66 -1.86 11.77 -8.32
N LEU A 67 -1.48 10.58 -7.85
CA LEU A 67 -0.14 10.04 -7.99
C LEU A 67 -0.11 9.12 -9.21
N PRO A 68 0.50 9.54 -10.33
CA PRO A 68 0.64 8.68 -11.50
C PRO A 68 1.53 7.49 -11.16
N VAL A 69 0.96 6.28 -11.26
CA VAL A 69 1.68 5.04 -10.94
C VAL A 69 1.46 3.99 -12.02
N ILE A 70 2.46 3.14 -12.21
CA ILE A 70 2.36 1.93 -13.01
C ILE A 70 2.35 0.75 -12.04
N LEU A 71 1.33 -0.11 -12.18
CA LEU A 71 1.22 -1.34 -11.40
C LEU A 71 1.69 -2.51 -12.24
N VAL A 72 2.76 -3.18 -11.80
CA VAL A 72 3.33 -4.34 -12.50
C VAL A 72 3.13 -5.59 -11.65
N ASN A 73 2.48 -6.61 -12.20
CA ASN A 73 2.34 -7.91 -11.56
C ASN A 73 3.44 -8.85 -12.04
N THR A 74 4.30 -9.31 -11.12
CA THR A 74 5.39 -10.26 -11.39
C THR A 74 4.91 -11.62 -11.90
N LYS A 75 3.62 -11.95 -11.68
CA LYS A 75 3.02 -13.29 -11.87
C LYS A 75 3.65 -14.39 -11.02
N VAL A 76 4.53 -14.04 -10.08
CA VAL A 76 5.10 -14.97 -9.11
C VAL A 76 4.12 -15.15 -7.96
N SER A 77 3.67 -16.39 -7.75
CA SER A 77 2.83 -16.79 -6.63
C SER A 77 3.59 -16.68 -5.31
N ARG A 78 2.89 -16.31 -4.23
CA ARG A 78 3.50 -16.12 -2.92
C ARG A 78 2.61 -16.63 -1.80
N ASN A 79 3.23 -16.99 -0.67
CA ASN A 79 2.53 -17.26 0.57
C ASN A 79 2.75 -16.09 1.54
N THR A 80 1.72 -15.26 1.73
CA THR A 80 1.77 -14.08 2.61
C THR A 80 2.17 -14.46 4.04
N LYS A 81 1.65 -15.58 4.58
CA LYS A 81 1.98 -16.01 5.95
C LYS A 81 3.46 -16.36 6.07
N ALA A 82 4.03 -17.03 5.07
CA ALA A 82 5.46 -17.35 5.06
C ALA A 82 6.35 -16.10 5.00
N LEU A 83 5.96 -15.07 4.23
CA LEU A 83 6.73 -13.82 4.15
C LEU A 83 6.70 -13.03 5.46
N VAL A 84 5.53 -12.96 6.12
CA VAL A 84 5.41 -12.36 7.46
C VAL A 84 6.28 -13.11 8.47
N GLU A 85 6.28 -14.44 8.40
CA GLU A 85 7.11 -15.29 9.26
C GLU A 85 8.62 -15.09 9.02
N ILE A 86 9.06 -14.89 7.77
CA ILE A 86 10.46 -14.56 7.46
C ILE A 86 10.88 -13.25 8.14
N ALA A 87 10.07 -12.20 8.01
CA ALA A 87 10.34 -10.91 8.66
C ALA A 87 10.34 -11.05 10.19
N ARG A 88 9.39 -11.82 10.74
CA ARG A 88 9.29 -12.09 12.18
C ARG A 88 10.53 -12.80 12.73
N ARG A 89 10.97 -13.89 12.09
CA ARG A 89 12.18 -14.62 12.49
C ARG A 89 13.43 -13.76 12.43
N LYS A 90 13.53 -12.88 11.43
CA LYS A 90 14.65 -11.95 11.31
C LYS A 90 14.66 -10.95 12.48
N TYR A 91 13.49 -10.45 12.87
CA TYR A 91 13.34 -9.61 14.05
C TYR A 91 13.71 -10.34 15.35
N ASP A 92 13.17 -11.54 15.57
CA ASP A 92 13.42 -12.30 16.80
C ASP A 92 14.92 -12.63 16.97
N ARG A 93 15.67 -12.74 15.85
CA ARG A 93 17.12 -12.99 15.85
C ARG A 93 17.98 -11.72 15.96
N PHE A 94 17.55 -10.62 15.34
CA PHE A 94 18.33 -9.40 15.18
C PHE A 94 17.55 -8.16 15.61
N THR A 95 16.89 -8.23 16.76
CA THR A 95 15.92 -7.25 17.27
C THR A 95 16.44 -5.81 17.16
N ALA A 96 17.59 -5.51 17.75
CA ALA A 96 18.17 -4.16 17.75
C ALA A 96 18.45 -3.61 16.33
N ILE A 97 18.77 -4.47 15.36
CA ILE A 97 19.00 -4.06 13.97
C ILE A 97 17.65 -3.82 13.27
N VAL A 98 16.72 -4.75 13.43
CA VAL A 98 15.43 -4.71 12.74
C VAL A 98 14.53 -3.60 13.29
N ASP A 99 14.64 -3.24 14.57
CA ASP A 99 13.98 -2.06 15.14
C ASP A 99 14.38 -0.78 14.39
N ASN A 100 15.67 -0.59 14.12
CA ASN A 100 16.14 0.56 13.35
C ASN A 100 15.58 0.57 11.92
N ILE A 101 15.45 -0.60 11.30
CA ILE A 101 14.83 -0.75 9.96
C ILE A 101 13.34 -0.34 10.02
N TRP A 102 12.60 -0.79 11.03
CA TRP A 102 11.20 -0.41 11.18
C TRP A 102 11.00 1.06 11.51
N SER A 103 11.85 1.64 12.36
CA SER A 103 11.84 3.08 12.62
C SER A 103 12.10 3.88 11.35
N ALA A 104 12.99 3.42 10.47
CA ALA A 104 13.21 4.06 9.17
C ALA A 104 11.99 3.93 8.24
N ILE A 105 11.34 2.77 8.18
CA ILE A 105 10.10 2.57 7.39
C ILE A 105 8.94 3.43 7.93
N ASP A 106 8.79 3.55 9.26
CA ASP A 106 7.82 4.45 9.91
C ASP A 106 8.11 5.90 9.54
N GLY A 107 9.38 6.33 9.64
CA GLY A 107 9.83 7.66 9.22
C GLY A 107 9.51 7.98 7.76
N ILE A 108 9.75 7.03 6.85
CA ILE A 108 9.39 7.17 5.43
C ILE A 108 7.87 7.34 5.27
N SER A 109 7.08 6.51 5.95
CA SER A 109 5.61 6.54 5.86
C SER A 109 5.06 7.87 6.38
N MET A 110 5.58 8.37 7.50
CA MET A 110 5.17 9.65 8.08
C MET A 110 5.62 10.84 7.24
N HIS A 111 6.78 10.78 6.60
CA HIS A 111 7.22 11.83 5.69
C HIS A 111 6.37 11.86 4.41
N ALA A 112 6.10 10.69 3.81
CA ALA A 112 5.18 10.57 2.68
C ALA A 112 3.78 11.07 3.04
N TRP A 113 3.28 10.77 4.25
CA TRP A 113 1.98 11.26 4.73
C TRP A 113 1.92 12.79 4.78
N LYS A 114 2.96 13.45 5.32
CA LYS A 114 3.03 14.92 5.35
C LYS A 114 3.00 15.54 3.96
N LEU A 115 3.72 14.97 3.01
CA LEU A 115 3.73 15.43 1.61
C LEU A 115 2.34 15.29 0.97
N ILE A 116 1.65 14.16 1.20
CA ILE A 116 0.28 13.93 0.73
C ILE A 116 -0.68 14.96 1.34
N GLN A 117 -0.58 15.24 2.64
CA GLN A 117 -1.42 16.24 3.31
C GLN A 117 -1.22 17.65 2.74
N GLN A 118 0.04 18.01 2.44
CA GLN A 118 0.40 19.33 1.95
C GLN A 118 0.06 19.54 0.46
N ASN A 119 -0.27 18.47 -0.28
CA ASN A 119 -0.41 18.49 -1.75
C ASN A 119 0.78 19.21 -2.43
N THR A 120 1.98 18.98 -1.91
CA THR A 120 3.22 19.57 -2.42
C THR A 120 3.83 18.71 -3.52
N ASP A 121 4.82 19.27 -4.23
CA ASP A 121 5.52 18.55 -5.29
C ASP A 121 6.17 17.28 -4.73
N PHE A 122 5.84 16.15 -5.34
CA PHE A 122 6.22 14.81 -4.90
C PHE A 122 7.66 14.44 -5.32
N GLN A 123 8.57 15.42 -5.42
CA GLN A 123 9.95 15.17 -5.84
C GLN A 123 10.65 14.16 -4.93
N ASP A 124 10.36 14.21 -3.64
CA ASP A 124 10.94 13.31 -2.65
C ASP A 124 10.34 11.89 -2.70
N PHE A 125 9.19 11.67 -3.36
CA PHE A 125 8.55 10.35 -3.41
C PHE A 125 9.44 9.29 -4.05
N SER A 126 10.20 9.68 -5.08
CA SER A 126 11.17 8.81 -5.74
C SER A 126 12.18 8.25 -4.75
N THR A 127 12.80 9.13 -3.96
CA THR A 127 13.77 8.78 -2.92
C THR A 127 13.12 7.91 -1.82
N LEU A 128 11.91 8.27 -1.37
CA LEU A 128 11.19 7.49 -0.36
C LEU A 128 10.84 6.07 -0.86
N PHE A 129 10.47 5.93 -2.13
CA PHE A 129 10.19 4.63 -2.75
C PHE A 129 11.42 3.74 -2.76
N GLU A 130 12.56 4.28 -3.20
CA GLU A 130 13.84 3.57 -3.27
C GLU A 130 14.32 3.14 -1.89
N MET A 131 14.37 4.07 -0.92
CA MET A 131 14.76 3.76 0.45
C MET A 131 13.88 2.66 1.04
N ASN A 132 12.55 2.76 0.87
CA ASN A 132 11.64 1.76 1.39
C ASN A 132 11.83 0.40 0.72
N GLN A 133 12.06 0.37 -0.60
CA GLN A 133 12.34 -0.89 -1.31
C GLN A 133 13.60 -1.59 -0.77
N HIS A 134 14.69 -0.84 -0.53
CA HIS A 134 15.91 -1.42 0.02
C HIS A 134 15.73 -1.92 1.46
N LEU A 135 14.99 -1.19 2.30
CA LEU A 135 14.64 -1.63 3.66
C LEU A 135 13.75 -2.87 3.64
N LEU A 136 12.80 -2.98 2.72
CA LEU A 136 11.98 -4.18 2.55
C LEU A 136 12.81 -5.38 2.09
N ASN A 137 13.78 -5.17 1.19
CA ASN A 137 14.73 -6.20 0.81
C ASN A 137 15.61 -6.65 1.99
N SER A 138 16.05 -5.73 2.85
CA SER A 138 16.83 -6.07 4.06
C SER A 138 16.00 -6.87 5.08
N LEU A 139 14.68 -6.68 5.13
CA LEU A 139 13.75 -7.53 5.90
C LEU A 139 13.59 -8.94 5.30
N GLY A 140 14.02 -9.18 4.06
CA GLY A 140 14.00 -10.49 3.41
C GLY A 140 12.67 -10.81 2.72
N VAL A 141 11.84 -9.78 2.48
CA VAL A 141 10.59 -9.91 1.72
C VAL A 141 10.77 -9.54 0.24
N GLY A 142 12.01 -9.37 -0.22
CA GLY A 142 12.35 -9.17 -1.63
C GLY A 142 12.12 -10.41 -2.50
N HIS A 143 12.40 -10.28 -3.81
CA HIS A 143 12.38 -11.39 -4.75
C HIS A 143 13.10 -10.98 -6.05
N PRO A 144 13.85 -11.87 -6.74
CA PRO A 144 14.53 -11.53 -7.99
C PRO A 144 13.63 -10.94 -9.08
N ALA A 145 12.37 -11.40 -9.17
CA ALA A 145 11.38 -10.83 -10.09
C ALA A 145 10.97 -9.39 -9.73
N ILE A 146 10.94 -9.04 -8.44
CA ILE A 146 10.73 -7.65 -7.98
C ILE A 146 11.97 -6.83 -8.35
N ASP A 147 13.16 -7.33 -8.01
CA ASP A 147 14.42 -6.62 -8.24
C ASP A 147 14.61 -6.31 -9.74
N LYS A 148 14.27 -7.25 -10.61
CA LYS A 148 14.28 -7.06 -12.08
C LYS A 148 13.35 -5.92 -12.54
N ILE A 149 12.17 -5.79 -11.93
CA ILE A 149 11.24 -4.69 -12.26
C ILE A 149 11.79 -3.36 -11.75
N VAL A 150 12.33 -3.34 -10.52
CA VAL A 150 12.92 -2.14 -9.93
C VAL A 150 14.11 -1.66 -10.76
N GLU A 151 15.02 -2.56 -11.13
CA GLU A 151 16.16 -2.25 -12.01
C GLU A 151 15.71 -1.74 -13.38
N CYS A 152 14.65 -2.34 -13.95
CA CYS A 152 14.07 -1.86 -15.20
C CYS A 152 13.53 -0.44 -15.07
N ALA A 153 12.76 -0.14 -14.03
CA ALA A 153 12.23 1.20 -13.77
C ALA A 153 13.36 2.24 -13.62
N GLN A 154 14.41 1.89 -12.88
CA GLN A 154 15.57 2.76 -12.67
C GLN A 154 16.29 3.14 -13.97
N LYS A 155 16.36 2.23 -14.97
CA LYS A 155 16.93 2.53 -16.30
C LYS A 155 16.19 3.65 -17.03
N TYR A 156 14.93 3.91 -16.67
CA TYR A 156 14.12 5.00 -17.21
C TYR A 156 14.01 6.20 -16.26
N GLY A 157 14.81 6.24 -15.19
CA GLY A 157 14.75 7.30 -14.18
C GLY A 157 13.49 7.24 -13.30
N LEU A 158 12.86 6.07 -13.20
CA LEU A 158 11.67 5.85 -12.38
C LEU A 158 12.01 5.07 -11.11
N SER A 159 11.36 5.45 -10.01
CA SER A 159 11.50 4.76 -8.73
C SER A 159 10.38 3.76 -8.53
N ALA A 160 10.70 2.59 -7.99
CA ALA A 160 9.76 1.49 -7.83
C ALA A 160 9.96 0.78 -6.50
N LYS A 161 8.86 0.22 -5.98
CA LYS A 161 8.90 -0.63 -4.79
C LYS A 161 7.86 -1.73 -4.86
N LEU A 162 8.07 -2.81 -4.12
CA LEU A 162 7.05 -3.82 -3.90
C LEU A 162 5.83 -3.22 -3.18
N THR A 163 4.66 -3.80 -3.43
CA THR A 163 3.42 -3.47 -2.72
C THR A 163 2.75 -4.74 -2.18
N GLY A 164 2.27 -4.66 -0.93
CA GLY A 164 1.83 -5.80 -0.13
C GLY A 164 2.99 -6.63 0.42
N ALA A 165 2.80 -7.95 0.51
CA ALA A 165 3.67 -8.85 1.28
C ALA A 165 5.12 -9.03 0.77
N GLY A 166 5.46 -8.61 -0.45
CA GLY A 166 6.72 -8.96 -1.12
C GLY A 166 6.75 -10.38 -1.72
N GLY A 167 7.96 -10.93 -1.94
CA GLY A 167 8.18 -12.32 -2.42
C GLY A 167 7.65 -12.63 -3.83
N GLY A 168 7.41 -11.62 -4.65
CA GLY A 168 6.63 -11.70 -5.88
C GLY A 168 5.45 -10.73 -5.84
N GLY A 169 4.27 -11.13 -6.31
CA GLY A 169 3.09 -10.27 -6.31
C GLY A 169 3.27 -9.05 -7.21
N SER A 170 2.96 -7.85 -6.68
CA SER A 170 2.95 -6.62 -7.46
C SER A 170 4.01 -5.61 -7.01
N VAL A 171 4.44 -4.80 -7.97
CA VAL A 171 5.36 -3.68 -7.82
C VAL A 171 4.64 -2.41 -8.26
N ILE A 172 4.79 -1.35 -7.48
CA ILE A 172 4.29 -0.01 -7.79
C ILE A 172 5.49 0.85 -8.24
N ILE A 173 5.36 1.42 -9.43
CA ILE A 173 6.35 2.32 -10.02
C ILE A 173 5.77 3.73 -9.98
N TYR A 174 6.50 4.66 -9.39
CA TYR A 174 6.10 6.06 -9.36
C TYR A 174 6.51 6.73 -10.68
N ASN A 175 5.51 7.19 -11.44
CA ASN A 175 5.72 7.75 -12.76
C ASN A 175 5.91 9.27 -12.69
N THR A 176 7.17 9.71 -12.61
CA THR A 176 7.53 11.13 -12.64
C THR A 176 7.55 11.74 -14.04
N LEU A 177 7.36 10.92 -15.09
CA LEU A 177 7.30 11.43 -16.46
C LEU A 177 6.04 12.28 -16.60
N LYS A 178 6.23 13.60 -16.68
CA LYS A 178 5.19 14.51 -17.12
C LYS A 178 4.73 14.00 -18.49
N GLY A 179 3.43 13.75 -18.62
CA GLY A 179 2.84 13.25 -19.86
C GLY A 179 3.11 14.21 -21.00
N ASN A 180 4.21 14.03 -21.71
CA ASN A 180 4.27 14.38 -23.11
C ASN A 180 3.45 13.29 -23.79
N GLY A 181 2.24 13.65 -24.20
CA GLY A 181 1.31 12.73 -24.86
C GLY A 181 2.01 11.87 -25.89
N ILE A 182 1.79 10.57 -25.80
CA ILE A 182 1.91 9.67 -26.95
C ILE A 182 0.73 9.97 -27.87
#